data_AF-A0A7C9ALU1-F1
#
_entry.id   AF-A0A7C9ALU1-F1
#
_cell.length_a   1.000
_cell.length_b   1.000
_cell.length_c   1.000
_cell.angle_alpha   90.00
_cell.angle_beta   90.00
_cell.angle_gamma   90.00
#
_symmetry.space_group_name_H-M   'P 1'
#
loop_
_entity.id
_entity.type
_entity.pdbx_description
1 polymer ?
#
loop_
_entity_poly.entity_id
_entity_poly.type
_entity_poly.pdbx_seq_one_letter_code
_entity_poly.pdbx_strand_id
1 'polypeptide(L)'
;MDSEGSLFETTEMAANFLASTTLLLDSWRLCSFVNSPASGGSPTAVDQIGSVGLMAFSGLHELDPGPDPWLNGLVPLQGTAENGVGLGLFPDVDCHGEDDAQEPVMVHAGLLQLFLGLYGNPTFQSQVRFPPLPC
;
A
#
# COMPACT_ATOMS: atom_id res chain seq x y z
N MET A 1 6.95 -15.57 -35.36
CA MET A 1 6.87 -14.46 -34.38
C MET A 1 5.48 -14.59 -33.80
N ASP A 2 5.33 -15.32 -32.70
CA ASP A 2 4.02 -15.86 -32.28
C ASP A 2 3.81 -15.84 -30.75
N SER A 3 4.50 -14.96 -30.02
CA SER A 3 4.36 -14.87 -28.54
C SER A 3 3.55 -13.68 -28.04
N GLU A 4 3.22 -12.70 -28.90
CA GLU A 4 2.46 -11.51 -28.50
C GLU A 4 0.92 -11.72 -28.46
N GLY A 5 0.37 -12.66 -29.23
CA GLY A 5 -1.06 -12.96 -29.19
C GLY A 5 -1.51 -13.57 -27.86
N SER A 6 -0.67 -14.41 -27.26
CA SER A 6 -0.99 -15.10 -26.00
C SER A 6 -1.06 -14.15 -24.79
N LEU A 7 -0.24 -13.10 -24.76
CA LEU A 7 -0.21 -12.16 -23.64
C LEU A 7 -1.42 -11.21 -23.66
N PHE A 8 -1.80 -10.74 -24.85
CA PHE A 8 -2.96 -9.88 -25.04
C PHE A 8 -4.28 -10.61 -24.71
N GLU A 9 -4.45 -11.85 -25.16
CA GLU A 9 -5.64 -12.66 -24.84
C GLU A 9 -5.75 -12.92 -23.32
N THR A 10 -4.62 -13.13 -22.63
CA THR A 10 -4.63 -13.33 -21.18
C THR A 10 -4.95 -12.07 -20.39
N THR A 11 -4.48 -10.89 -20.83
CA THR A 11 -4.80 -9.62 -20.16
C THR A 11 -6.24 -9.21 -20.40
N GLU A 12 -6.77 -9.44 -21.61
CA GLU A 12 -8.19 -9.23 -21.93
C GLU A 12 -9.09 -10.13 -21.07
N MET A 13 -8.76 -11.43 -20.95
CA MET A 13 -9.53 -12.35 -20.12
C MET A 13 -9.50 -11.93 -18.63
N ALA A 14 -8.33 -11.52 -18.11
CA ALA A 14 -8.20 -11.04 -16.73
C ALA A 14 -8.98 -9.74 -16.50
N ALA A 15 -8.92 -8.79 -17.43
CA ALA A 15 -9.66 -7.54 -17.37
C ALA A 15 -11.18 -7.78 -17.42
N ASN A 16 -11.65 -8.63 -18.35
CA ASN A 16 -13.05 -9.02 -18.46
C ASN A 16 -13.54 -9.74 -17.20
N PHE A 17 -12.71 -10.62 -16.61
CA PHE A 17 -13.02 -11.25 -15.34
C PHE A 17 -13.15 -10.22 -14.22
N LEU A 18 -12.18 -9.32 -14.04
CA LEU A 18 -12.25 -8.26 -13.03
C LEU A 18 -13.48 -7.37 -13.22
N ALA A 19 -13.79 -6.98 -14.46
CA ALA A 19 -14.96 -6.19 -14.81
C ALA A 19 -16.29 -6.93 -14.57
N SER A 20 -16.29 -8.27 -14.61
CA SER A 20 -17.46 -9.10 -14.27
C SER A 20 -17.72 -9.18 -12.76
N THR A 21 -16.74 -8.79 -11.93
CA THR A 21 -16.89 -8.72 -10.47
C THR A 21 -17.33 -7.32 -10.02
N THR A 22 -17.84 -7.20 -8.79
CA THR A 22 -18.13 -5.89 -8.19
C THR A 22 -16.90 -5.24 -7.55
N LEU A 23 -15.74 -5.92 -7.55
CA LEU A 23 -14.56 -5.52 -6.79
C LEU A 23 -14.11 -4.08 -7.10
N LEU A 24 -14.04 -3.70 -8.37
CA LEU A 24 -13.63 -2.36 -8.78
C LEU A 24 -14.63 -1.30 -8.34
N LEU A 25 -15.93 -1.59 -8.47
CA LEU A 25 -17.00 -0.67 -8.10
C LEU A 25 -17.04 -0.46 -6.58
N ASP A 26 -16.92 -1.54 -5.81
CA ASP A 26 -16.95 -1.49 -4.35
C ASP A 26 -15.69 -0.84 -3.78
N SER A 27 -14.51 -1.15 -4.36
CA SER A 27 -13.25 -0.45 -4.03
C SER A 27 -13.36 1.05 -4.30
N TRP A 28 -13.89 1.44 -5.46
CA TRP A 28 -14.05 2.85 -5.81
C TRP A 28 -15.03 3.57 -4.90
N ARG A 29 -16.13 2.92 -4.51
CA ARG A 29 -17.11 3.46 -3.55
C ARG A 29 -16.48 3.71 -2.18
N LEU A 30 -15.71 2.75 -1.66
CA LEU A 30 -15.04 2.88 -0.38
C LEU A 30 -13.96 3.99 -0.40
N CYS A 31 -13.19 4.07 -1.50
CA CYS A 31 -12.27 5.19 -1.74
C CYS A 31 -13.00 6.54 -1.82
N SER A 32 -14.14 6.61 -2.49
CA SER A 32 -14.94 7.84 -2.58
C SER A 32 -15.48 8.24 -1.21
N PHE A 33 -15.91 7.27 -0.39
CA PHE A 33 -16.40 7.50 0.96
C PHE A 33 -15.31 8.09 1.86
N VAL A 34 -14.12 7.48 1.91
CA VAL A 34 -13.04 7.93 2.80
C VAL A 34 -12.50 9.33 2.42
N ASN A 35 -12.59 9.71 1.13
CA ASN A 35 -12.27 11.05 0.64
C ASN A 35 -13.43 12.05 0.74
N SER A 36 -14.59 11.66 1.27
CA SER A 36 -15.74 12.55 1.42
C SER A 36 -15.82 13.12 2.85
N PRO A 37 -16.47 14.28 3.08
CA PRO A 37 -16.70 14.80 4.43
C PRO A 37 -17.53 13.84 5.30
N ALA A 38 -18.25 12.89 4.69
CA ALA A 38 -19.03 11.89 5.42
C ALA A 38 -18.17 10.87 6.18
N SER A 39 -16.86 10.77 5.87
CA SER A 39 -15.92 9.93 6.63
C SER A 39 -15.57 10.51 8.01
N GLY A 40 -16.01 11.75 8.30
CA GLY A 40 -15.65 12.45 9.53
C GLY A 40 -14.15 12.75 9.64
N GLY A 41 -13.43 12.76 8.52
CA GLY A 41 -11.97 12.95 8.49
C GLY A 41 -11.18 11.69 8.82
N SER A 42 -11.81 10.50 8.84
CA SER A 42 -11.10 9.25 9.07
C SER A 42 -10.07 8.99 7.95
N PRO A 43 -8.80 8.68 8.30
CA PRO A 43 -7.76 8.40 7.31
C PRO A 43 -7.97 7.07 6.58
N THR A 44 -8.73 6.15 7.17
CA THR A 44 -9.03 4.83 6.60
C THR A 44 -10.49 4.46 6.78
N ALA A 45 -10.97 3.56 5.93
CA ALA A 45 -12.26 2.90 6.07
C ALA A 45 -12.11 1.42 5.71
N VAL A 46 -12.84 0.56 6.40
CA VAL A 46 -12.88 -0.88 6.13
C VAL A 46 -14.31 -1.27 5.82
N ASP A 47 -14.47 -2.09 4.78
CA ASP A 47 -15.73 -2.71 4.42
C ASP A 47 -15.53 -4.21 4.23
N GLN A 48 -16.53 -5.02 4.57
CA GLN A 48 -16.48 -6.48 4.42
C GLN A 48 -17.56 -6.95 3.46
N ILE A 49 -17.13 -7.52 2.35
CA ILE A 49 -18.00 -8.01 1.27
C ILE A 49 -17.88 -9.54 1.24
N GLY A 50 -18.84 -10.20 1.90
CA GLY A 50 -18.81 -11.65 2.08
C GLY A 50 -17.56 -12.07 2.87
N SER A 51 -16.66 -12.81 2.22
CA SER A 51 -15.40 -13.28 2.81
C SER A 51 -14.21 -12.35 2.56
N VAL A 52 -14.38 -11.24 1.83
CA VAL A 52 -13.31 -10.33 1.44
C VAL A 52 -13.40 -9.05 2.26
N GLY A 53 -12.29 -8.65 2.89
CA GLY A 53 -12.16 -7.34 3.53
C GLY A 53 -11.50 -6.34 2.57
N LEU A 54 -12.17 -5.21 2.33
CA LEU A 54 -11.61 -4.08 1.59
C LEU A 54 -11.21 -2.99 2.60
N MET A 55 -10.03 -2.41 2.37
CA MET A 55 -9.54 -1.28 3.16
C MET A 55 -9.18 -0.16 2.20
N ALA A 56 -9.77 1.01 2.43
CA ALA A 56 -9.44 2.22 1.69
C ALA A 56 -8.64 3.18 2.55
N PHE A 57 -7.71 3.87 1.90
CA PHE A 57 -6.90 4.93 2.47
C PHE A 57 -7.30 6.26 1.84
N SER A 58 -7.49 7.28 2.66
CA SER A 58 -7.79 8.63 2.18
C SER A 58 -6.57 9.24 1.50
N GLY A 59 -6.76 9.78 0.29
CA GLY A 59 -5.75 10.57 -0.40
C GLY A 59 -5.76 12.05 0.02
N LEU A 60 -6.77 12.46 0.79
CA LEU A 60 -6.92 13.83 1.31
C LEU A 60 -6.34 14.01 2.71
N HIS A 61 -5.80 12.95 3.33
CA HIS A 61 -5.14 13.11 4.61
C HIS A 61 -3.83 13.88 4.38
N GLU A 62 -3.89 15.18 4.64
CA GLU A 62 -2.70 16.00 4.83
C GLU A 62 -1.96 15.40 6.03
N LEU A 63 -0.88 14.64 5.76
CA LEU A 63 0.28 14.81 6.63
C LEU A 63 0.53 16.30 6.62
N ASP A 64 0.57 16.95 7.78
CA ASP A 64 1.28 18.21 7.92
C ASP A 64 2.72 17.88 7.50
N PRO A 65 3.07 18.08 6.22
CA PRO A 65 4.36 17.73 5.74
C PRO A 65 5.15 18.91 6.23
N GLY A 66 5.71 18.79 7.45
CA GLY A 66 6.65 19.78 7.95
C GLY A 66 7.57 20.19 6.80
N PRO A 67 8.05 21.44 6.76
CA PRO A 67 8.46 22.20 5.56
C PRO A 67 9.56 21.58 4.67
N ASP A 68 9.95 20.33 4.93
CA ASP A 68 10.97 19.58 4.25
C ASP A 68 10.61 19.23 2.80
N PRO A 69 11.40 19.74 1.84
CA PRO A 69 11.30 19.37 0.43
C PRO A 69 11.67 17.89 0.15
N TRP A 70 12.05 17.12 1.16
CA TRP A 70 12.45 15.71 1.05
C TRP A 70 11.28 14.74 0.83
N LEU A 71 10.04 15.17 1.08
CA LEU A 71 8.87 14.30 0.98
C LEU A 71 8.50 13.90 -0.46
N ASN A 72 9.03 14.61 -1.46
CA ASN A 72 8.88 14.29 -2.88
C ASN A 72 10.05 13.45 -3.44
N GLY A 73 10.99 13.04 -2.58
CA GLY A 73 12.17 12.25 -2.96
C GLY A 73 11.93 10.74 -2.88
N LEU A 74 12.78 9.99 -3.56
CA LEU A 74 12.91 8.56 -3.34
C LEU A 74 13.93 8.30 -2.23
N VAL A 75 13.58 7.43 -1.28
CA VAL A 75 14.45 7.01 -0.18
C VAL A 75 14.60 5.48 -0.19
N PRO A 76 15.76 4.96 0.24
CA PRO A 76 15.92 3.52 0.41
C PRO A 76 14.94 3.03 1.48
N LEU A 77 14.16 2.00 1.16
CA LEU A 77 13.19 1.39 2.08
C LEU A 77 13.85 0.91 3.40
N GLN A 78 15.14 0.57 3.32
CA GLN A 78 15.98 0.07 4.41
C GLN A 78 16.74 1.19 5.15
N GLY A 79 16.86 2.39 4.57
CA GLY A 79 17.77 3.45 5.02
C GLY A 79 17.14 4.51 5.93
N THR A 80 15.81 4.57 6.03
CA THR A 80 15.11 5.59 6.82
C THR A 80 14.73 5.05 8.19
N ALA A 81 15.72 4.96 9.08
CA ALA A 81 15.48 4.69 10.49
C ALA A 81 16.58 5.33 11.35
N GLU A 82 16.63 6.66 11.36
CA GLU A 82 17.22 7.38 12.49
C GLU A 82 16.49 7.06 13.81
N ASN A 83 15.27 6.49 13.74
CA ASN A 83 14.43 6.12 14.88
C ASN A 83 13.99 4.64 14.94
N GLY A 84 14.61 3.72 14.18
CA GLY A 84 14.44 2.26 14.36
C GLY A 84 13.10 1.61 13.98
N VAL A 85 12.09 2.33 13.47
CA VAL A 85 10.75 1.75 13.19
C VAL A 85 10.64 1.12 11.79
N GLY A 86 11.43 1.56 10.80
CA GLY A 86 11.35 1.05 9.41
C GLY A 86 12.11 -0.26 9.16
N LEU A 87 13.15 -0.55 9.95
CA LEU A 87 14.15 -1.60 9.72
C LEU A 87 13.65 -3.05 9.89
N GLY A 88 12.34 -3.28 10.10
CA GLY A 88 11.80 -4.63 10.28
C GLY A 88 10.41 -4.85 9.69
N LEU A 89 9.82 -3.85 9.01
CA LEU A 89 8.50 -3.99 8.41
C LEU A 89 8.52 -4.69 7.05
N PHE A 90 9.67 -4.68 6.37
CA PHE A 90 9.84 -5.21 5.02
C PHE A 90 11.03 -6.19 4.88
N PRO A 91 11.14 -7.23 5.74
CA PRO A 91 12.29 -8.13 5.71
C PRO A 91 12.38 -8.98 4.43
N ASP A 92 11.24 -9.36 3.84
CA ASP A 92 11.21 -10.20 2.64
C ASP A 92 11.54 -9.42 1.35
N VAL A 93 11.40 -8.09 1.39
CA VAL A 93 11.82 -7.21 0.28
C VAL A 93 13.36 -7.14 0.20
N ASP A 94 14.03 -7.65 1.24
CA ASP A 94 15.48 -7.73 1.41
C ASP A 94 16.01 -9.18 1.28
N CYS A 95 15.21 -10.11 0.78
CA CYS A 95 15.64 -11.49 0.49
C CYS A 95 16.55 -11.56 -0.75
N HIS A 96 17.70 -10.91 -0.68
CA HIS A 96 18.81 -11.12 -1.58
C HIS A 96 19.81 -12.06 -0.89
N GLY A 97 19.97 -13.27 -1.43
CA GLY A 97 21.03 -14.16 -0.98
C GLY A 97 22.40 -13.61 -1.36
N GLU A 98 23.35 -13.62 -0.41
CA GLU A 98 24.83 -13.43 -0.46
C GLU A 98 25.47 -12.40 -1.41
N ASP A 99 24.73 -11.72 -2.29
CA ASP A 99 25.24 -10.79 -3.29
C ASP A 99 24.93 -9.34 -2.84
N ASP A 100 25.78 -8.84 -1.94
CA ASP A 100 25.75 -7.49 -1.31
C ASP A 100 25.87 -6.30 -2.29
N ALA A 101 25.70 -6.53 -3.60
CA ALA A 101 25.97 -5.55 -4.67
C ALA A 101 24.71 -4.97 -5.34
N GLN A 102 23.50 -5.36 -4.92
CA GLN A 102 22.26 -4.88 -5.54
C GLN A 102 21.78 -3.55 -4.93
N GLU A 103 21.34 -2.62 -5.78
CA GLU A 103 20.81 -1.31 -5.38
C GLU A 103 19.56 -1.47 -4.50
N PRO A 104 19.45 -0.76 -3.36
CA PRO A 104 18.34 -0.91 -2.43
C PRO A 104 17.00 -0.51 -3.06
N VAL A 105 15.91 -1.13 -2.62
CA VAL A 105 14.56 -0.76 -3.08
C VAL A 105 14.26 0.67 -2.66
N MET A 106 14.00 1.52 -3.64
CA MET A 106 13.71 2.94 -3.45
C MET A 106 12.20 3.18 -3.43
N VAL A 107 11.69 3.92 -2.43
CA VAL A 107 10.26 4.25 -2.28
C VAL A 107 10.05 5.74 -2.09
N HIS A 108 8.86 6.24 -2.41
CA HIS A 108 8.52 7.66 -2.22
C HIS A 108 8.46 8.00 -0.73
N ALA A 109 9.29 8.95 -0.28
CA ALA A 109 9.45 9.31 1.13
C ALA A 109 8.12 9.70 1.79
N GLY A 110 7.32 10.54 1.14
CA GLY A 110 6.00 10.94 1.66
C GLY A 110 5.01 9.78 1.80
N LEU A 111 5.05 8.79 0.89
CA LEU A 111 4.17 7.62 0.98
C LEU A 111 4.61 6.67 2.10
N LEU A 112 5.93 6.50 2.26
CA LEU A 112 6.49 5.73 3.36
C LEU A 112 6.14 6.36 4.71
N GLN A 113 6.25 7.68 4.84
CA GLN A 113 5.87 8.37 6.07
C GLN A 113 4.37 8.29 6.36
N LEU A 114 3.51 8.41 5.33
CA LEU A 114 2.06 8.16 5.47
C LEU A 114 1.81 6.76 6.02
N PHE A 115 2.44 5.75 5.42
CA PHE A 115 2.31 4.38 5.86
C PHE A 115 2.79 4.16 7.29
N LEU A 116 3.95 4.71 7.68
CA LEU A 116 4.48 4.58 9.04
C LEU A 116 3.57 5.26 10.08
N GLY A 117 3.01 6.43 9.75
CA GLY A 117 2.03 7.11 10.59
C GLY A 117 0.75 6.30 10.79
N LEU A 118 0.25 5.67 9.72
CA LEU A 118 -0.90 4.76 9.76
C LEU A 118 -0.60 3.48 10.54
N TYR A 119 0.55 2.86 10.31
CA TYR A 119 0.97 1.63 10.97
C TYR A 119 1.12 1.83 12.49
N GLY A 120 1.59 3.01 12.92
CA GLY A 120 1.63 3.38 14.34
C GLY A 120 0.26 3.58 15.00
N ASN A 121 -0.83 3.62 14.23
CA ASN A 121 -2.18 3.82 14.76
C ASN A 121 -2.76 2.50 15.32
N PRO A 122 -3.12 2.41 16.61
CA PRO A 122 -3.64 1.18 17.22
C PRO A 122 -4.95 0.71 16.59
N THR A 123 -5.79 1.66 16.14
CA THR A 123 -7.06 1.37 15.47
C THR A 123 -6.80 0.66 14.15
N PHE A 124 -5.82 1.13 13.38
CA PHE A 124 -5.40 0.48 12.14
C PHE A 124 -4.86 -0.93 12.39
N GLN A 125 -3.98 -1.11 13.37
CA GLN A 125 -3.44 -2.44 13.71
C GLN A 125 -4.51 -3.42 14.17
N SER A 126 -5.57 -2.95 14.85
CA SER A 126 -6.69 -3.81 15.26
C SER A 126 -7.56 -4.27 14.08
N GLN A 127 -7.60 -3.50 12.99
CA GLN A 127 -8.36 -3.80 11.78
C GLN A 127 -7.59 -4.72 10.83
N VAL A 128 -6.25 -4.57 10.76
CA VAL A 128 -5.39 -5.39 9.92
C VAL A 128 -4.68 -6.42 10.79
N ARG A 129 -5.25 -7.61 10.90
CA ARG A 129 -4.53 -8.73 11.53
C ARG A 129 -3.49 -9.25 10.54
N PHE A 130 -2.28 -8.72 10.59
CA PHE A 130 -1.15 -9.30 9.88
C PHE A 130 -0.90 -10.71 10.46
N PRO A 131 -0.91 -11.78 9.63
CA PRO A 131 -0.43 -13.06 10.09
C PRO A 131 1.05 -12.91 10.51
N PRO A 132 1.51 -13.59 11.57
CA PRO A 132 2.93 -13.59 11.90
C PRO A 132 3.72 -14.11 10.70
N LEU A 133 4.75 -13.35 10.28
CA LEU A 133 5.66 -13.79 9.23
C LEU A 133 6.32 -15.10 9.67
N PRO A 134 6.34 -16.15 8.81
CA PRO A 134 7.09 -17.35 9.12
C PRO A 134 8.59 -17.00 9.17
N CYS A 135 9.24 -17.32 10.28
CA CYS A 135 10.69 -17.29 10.42
C CYS A 135 11.36 -18.35 9.54
#